data_AF-A0A4U0V4A3-F1
#
_entry.id   AF-A0A4U0V4A3-F1
#
_cell.length_a   1.000
_cell.length_b   1.000
_cell.length_c   1.000
_cell.angle_alpha   90.00
_cell.angle_beta   90.00
_cell.angle_gamma   90.00
#
_symmetry.space_group_name_H-M   'P 1'
#
loop_
_entity.id
_entity.type
_entity.pdbx_description
1 polymer ?
#
loop_
_entity_poly.entity_id
_entity_poly.type
_entity_poly.pdbx_seq_one_letter_code
_entity_poly.pdbx_strand_id
1 'polypeptide(L)'
;MAAPSSSRTFASAICHSCRQRLLPPPRRFFRTSPTHHAADGTTDRTALGNLSSNIARSPGRANNSVGNYTKTGSSFLSVLDSKTEFNPDDEMNSLLTDSFGGNLNAATADKPHRLHVYATKHNTHLTLVQPSRPASQTPSSMGITGTTASASDQKKIVDVLLSLSTGHVGFRKAGRGSYDAAYQLAAFTFKQIVEKGILNEIKYMEVVFRGFGAGREAVTKVLLGTEGRRLRGKITKVGDATRLKLGGSRSKKPRRLG
;
A
#
# COMPACT_ATOMS: atom_id res chain seq x y z
N MET A 1 -57.70 34.59 38.30
CA MET A 1 -58.72 33.65 37.76
C MET A 1 -59.06 34.15 36.36
N ALA A 2 -58.93 33.47 35.22
CA ALA A 2 -58.73 32.08 34.87
C ALA A 2 -57.97 31.98 33.50
N ALA A 3 -57.47 30.79 33.16
CA ALA A 3 -56.55 30.48 32.06
C ALA A 3 -57.18 30.42 30.65
N PRO A 4 -56.38 30.46 29.56
CA PRO A 4 -56.82 30.07 28.22
C PRO A 4 -56.75 28.55 28.02
N SER A 5 -57.82 27.99 27.44
CA SER A 5 -58.00 26.59 27.08
C SER A 5 -57.15 26.18 25.87
N SER A 6 -56.36 25.11 26.00
CA SER A 6 -55.70 24.43 24.88
C SER A 6 -56.40 23.10 24.60
N SER A 7 -57.07 22.96 23.46
CA SER A 7 -57.61 21.69 22.98
C SER A 7 -56.51 20.93 22.23
N ARG A 8 -55.88 19.96 22.91
CA ARG A 8 -55.02 18.96 22.26
C ARG A 8 -55.89 17.87 21.65
N THR A 9 -55.95 17.80 20.33
CA THR A 9 -56.49 16.65 19.61
C THR A 9 -55.49 15.49 19.71
N PHE A 10 -55.84 14.46 20.48
CA PHE A 10 -55.10 13.21 20.50
C PHE A 10 -55.39 12.41 19.22
N ALA A 11 -54.46 12.42 18.27
CA ALA A 11 -54.47 11.46 17.18
C ALA A 11 -54.02 10.10 17.72
N SER A 12 -54.90 9.10 17.72
CA SER A 12 -54.58 7.72 18.09
C SER A 12 -53.59 7.12 17.08
N ALA A 13 -52.31 7.06 17.45
CA ALA A 13 -51.30 6.39 16.65
C ALA A 13 -51.46 4.86 16.78
N ILE A 14 -52.13 4.25 15.81
CA ILE A 14 -52.13 2.79 15.66
C ILE A 14 -50.71 2.37 15.27
N CYS A 15 -50.11 1.45 16.03
CA CYS A 15 -48.73 1.02 15.81
C CYS A 15 -48.57 0.24 14.49
N HIS A 16 -47.33 0.21 13.98
CA HIS A 16 -47.02 -0.39 12.69
C HIS A 16 -47.40 -1.88 12.59
N SER A 17 -47.40 -2.61 13.70
CA SER A 17 -47.79 -4.03 13.74
C SER A 17 -49.30 -4.24 13.58
N CYS A 18 -50.14 -3.40 14.19
CA CYS A 18 -51.60 -3.49 14.05
C CYS A 18 -52.07 -3.15 12.63
N ARG A 19 -51.34 -2.28 11.91
CA ARG A 19 -51.68 -1.91 10.52
C ARG A 19 -51.53 -3.06 9.52
N GLN A 20 -50.70 -4.06 9.81
CA GLN A 20 -50.49 -5.22 8.90
C GLN A 20 -51.56 -6.31 9.03
N ARG A 21 -52.37 -6.32 10.10
CA ARG A 21 -53.45 -7.31 10.29
C ARG A 21 -54.77 -6.94 9.64
N LEU A 22 -54.98 -5.67 9.29
CA LEU A 22 -56.26 -5.16 8.78
C LEU A 22 -56.31 -4.99 7.26
N LEU A 23 -55.22 -5.31 6.54
CA LEU A 23 -55.18 -5.20 5.08
C LEU A 23 -55.17 -6.60 4.45
N PRO A 24 -56.04 -6.87 3.46
CA PRO A 24 -56.02 -8.14 2.74
C PRO A 24 -54.68 -8.30 1.98
N PRO A 25 -54.12 -9.52 1.90
CA PRO A 25 -52.86 -9.74 1.21
C PRO A 25 -53.01 -9.47 -0.30
N PRO A 26 -52.02 -8.83 -0.95
CA PRO A 26 -52.04 -8.66 -2.40
C PRO A 26 -51.92 -10.01 -3.10
N ARG A 27 -52.91 -10.32 -3.96
CA ARG A 27 -52.89 -11.51 -4.83
C ARG A 27 -51.72 -11.39 -5.81
N ARG A 28 -50.74 -12.29 -5.72
CA ARG A 28 -49.68 -12.42 -6.72
C ARG A 28 -50.25 -13.11 -7.96
N PHE A 29 -50.11 -12.46 -9.12
CA PHE A 29 -50.27 -13.11 -10.42
C PHE A 29 -49.03 -13.98 -10.68
N PHE A 30 -49.25 -15.26 -10.98
CA PHE A 30 -48.22 -16.22 -11.35
C PHE A 30 -47.55 -15.80 -12.68
N ARG A 31 -46.22 -15.82 -12.72
CA ARG A 31 -45.44 -15.89 -13.96
C ARG A 31 -44.39 -16.98 -13.79
N THR A 32 -44.64 -18.13 -14.41
CA THR A 32 -43.72 -19.25 -14.53
C THR A 32 -42.80 -18.99 -15.73
N SER A 33 -41.52 -18.74 -15.47
CA SER A 33 -40.46 -18.91 -16.46
C SER A 33 -39.44 -19.90 -15.88
N PRO A 34 -39.09 -20.97 -16.60
CA PRO A 34 -38.17 -21.99 -16.08
C PRO A 34 -36.74 -21.45 -16.01
N THR A 35 -36.05 -21.77 -14.92
CA THR A 35 -34.61 -21.59 -14.77
C THR A 35 -33.89 -22.72 -15.50
N HIS A 36 -33.10 -22.41 -16.54
CA HIS A 36 -32.14 -23.36 -17.09
C HIS A 36 -31.00 -23.56 -16.10
N HIS A 37 -30.92 -24.76 -15.53
CA HIS A 37 -29.72 -25.26 -14.86
C HIS A 37 -28.78 -25.86 -15.91
N ALA A 38 -27.47 -25.56 -15.82
CA ALA A 38 -26.46 -26.24 -16.59
C ALA A 38 -26.40 -27.71 -16.14
N ALA A 39 -26.49 -28.63 -17.12
CA ALA A 39 -26.41 -30.06 -16.88
C ALA A 39 -24.98 -30.46 -16.47
N ASP A 40 -24.90 -31.30 -15.44
CA ASP A 40 -23.72 -32.12 -15.14
C ASP A 40 -23.52 -33.14 -16.27
N GLY A 41 -22.44 -32.99 -17.03
CA GLY A 41 -21.94 -33.99 -17.95
C GLY A 41 -20.99 -34.94 -17.24
N THR A 42 -21.49 -36.12 -16.87
CA THR A 42 -20.69 -37.32 -16.61
C THR A 42 -20.19 -37.92 -17.92
N THR A 43 -19.01 -38.57 -17.90
CA THR A 43 -18.22 -39.23 -18.98
C THR A 43 -17.31 -38.26 -19.75
N ASP A 44 -15.97 -38.27 -19.68
CA ASP A 44 -15.02 -39.40 -19.64
C ASP A 44 -13.82 -39.15 -18.71
N ARG A 45 -13.60 -40.08 -17.78
CA ARG A 45 -12.39 -40.17 -16.94
C ARG A 45 -11.54 -41.36 -17.39
N THR A 46 -10.92 -41.27 -18.55
CA THR A 46 -9.92 -42.26 -19.01
C THR A 46 -8.85 -41.61 -19.89
N ALA A 47 -8.08 -40.70 -19.32
CA ALA A 47 -6.73 -40.35 -19.77
C ALA A 47 -6.09 -39.49 -18.68
N LEU A 48 -4.97 -39.95 -18.11
CA LEU A 48 -4.11 -39.36 -17.04
C LEU A 48 -3.97 -40.20 -15.75
N GLY A 49 -4.46 -41.44 -15.73
CA GLY A 49 -4.22 -42.39 -14.63
C GLY A 49 -2.87 -43.13 -14.62
N ASN A 50 -1.97 -42.85 -15.57
CA ASN A 50 -0.75 -43.66 -15.79
C ASN A 50 0.56 -42.90 -15.55
N LEU A 51 0.66 -42.14 -14.45
CA LEU A 51 1.93 -41.57 -13.98
C LEU A 51 2.16 -41.80 -12.47
N SER A 52 1.56 -42.84 -11.89
CA SER A 52 1.75 -43.18 -10.48
C SER A 52 1.92 -44.68 -10.31
N SER A 53 3.08 -45.17 -10.73
CA SER A 53 3.64 -46.43 -10.23
C SER A 53 5.08 -46.53 -10.68
N ASN A 54 5.98 -45.92 -9.91
CA ASN A 54 7.28 -46.49 -9.62
C ASN A 54 7.92 -45.70 -8.47
N ILE A 55 8.63 -46.43 -7.61
CA ILE A 55 9.44 -45.95 -6.49
C ILE A 55 8.68 -45.88 -5.15
N ALA A 56 8.34 -47.06 -4.64
CA ALA A 56 8.52 -47.35 -3.23
C ALA A 56 9.19 -48.73 -3.08
N ARG A 57 10.51 -48.74 -2.84
CA ARG A 57 11.28 -49.72 -2.04
C ARG A 57 12.80 -49.49 -2.19
N SER A 58 13.40 -48.85 -1.19
CA SER A 58 14.62 -49.28 -0.45
C SER A 58 15.29 -48.06 0.23
N PRO A 59 15.87 -48.19 1.44
CA PRO A 59 16.15 -47.06 2.32
C PRO A 59 17.56 -46.48 2.14
N GLY A 60 17.69 -45.19 2.43
CA GLY A 60 18.97 -44.56 2.78
C GLY A 60 19.84 -44.10 1.62
N ARG A 61 19.71 -42.83 1.22
CA ARG A 61 20.84 -41.93 0.99
C ARG A 61 20.33 -40.51 0.76
N ALA A 62 20.86 -39.56 1.52
CA ALA A 62 20.72 -38.14 1.22
C ALA A 62 21.41 -37.82 -0.11
N ASN A 63 20.81 -36.94 -0.92
CA ASN A 63 21.54 -35.98 -1.76
C ASN A 63 20.55 -34.96 -2.35
N ASN A 64 20.60 -33.74 -1.81
CA ASN A 64 20.02 -32.55 -2.43
C ASN A 64 20.93 -32.11 -3.59
N SER A 65 20.45 -32.17 -4.82
CA SER A 65 21.04 -31.46 -5.96
C SER A 65 20.15 -30.27 -6.31
N VAL A 66 20.41 -29.12 -5.68
CA VAL A 66 19.95 -27.81 -6.15
C VAL A 66 21.01 -27.25 -7.06
N GLY A 67 20.57 -26.83 -8.25
CA GLY A 67 21.40 -26.31 -9.33
C GLY A 67 22.26 -25.12 -8.98
N ASN A 68 23.34 -25.02 -9.75
CA ASN A 68 24.40 -24.03 -9.71
C ASN A 68 23.89 -22.58 -9.72
N TYR A 69 24.15 -21.87 -8.63
CA TYR A 69 24.49 -20.45 -8.69
C TYR A 69 26.01 -20.34 -8.52
N THR A 70 26.71 -20.00 -9.59
CA THR A 70 28.12 -19.59 -9.52
C THR A 70 28.20 -18.23 -8.82
N LYS A 71 28.28 -18.26 -7.49
CA LYS A 71 28.88 -17.19 -6.70
C LYS A 71 30.18 -17.74 -6.15
N THR A 72 31.29 -17.32 -6.75
CA THR A 72 32.62 -17.38 -6.16
C THR A 72 32.63 -16.47 -4.92
N GLY A 73 32.01 -16.93 -3.84
CA GLY A 73 32.40 -16.50 -2.50
C GLY A 73 33.65 -17.28 -2.16
N SER A 74 34.75 -16.58 -1.89
CA SER A 74 35.91 -17.20 -1.27
C SER A 74 35.44 -17.92 -0.01
N SER A 75 35.63 -19.23 0.01
CA SER A 75 35.33 -20.02 1.19
C SER A 75 36.30 -19.57 2.27
N PHE A 76 35.87 -19.45 3.52
CA PHE A 76 36.76 -19.09 4.65
C PHE A 76 38.06 -19.93 4.69
N LEU A 77 37.97 -21.17 4.19
CA LEU A 77 39.08 -22.11 4.00
C LEU A 77 40.09 -21.72 2.91
N SER A 78 39.70 -20.97 1.87
CA SER A 78 40.62 -20.51 0.80
C SER A 78 41.40 -19.25 1.17
N VAL A 79 41.04 -18.58 2.27
CA VAL A 79 41.77 -17.41 2.79
C VAL A 79 42.88 -17.85 3.75
N LEU A 80 42.72 -19.00 4.42
CA LEU A 80 43.72 -19.56 5.34
C LEU A 80 44.87 -20.31 4.64
N ASP A 81 44.69 -20.72 3.38
CA ASP A 81 45.66 -21.52 2.62
C ASP A 81 46.62 -20.66 1.76
N SER A 82 46.39 -19.35 1.69
CA SER A 82 47.25 -18.41 0.96
C SER A 82 48.51 -18.10 1.76
N LYS A 83 49.48 -19.02 1.73
CA LYS A 83 50.87 -18.72 2.08
C LYS A 83 51.52 -17.93 0.95
N THR A 84 51.48 -16.61 1.05
CA THR A 84 52.38 -15.72 0.28
C THR A 84 52.89 -14.62 1.19
N GLU A 85 54.22 -14.51 1.25
CA GLU A 85 54.97 -13.44 1.91
C GLU A 85 54.58 -12.10 1.30
N PHE A 86 54.09 -11.12 2.09
CA PHE A 86 54.07 -9.68 1.76
C PHE A 86 53.51 -8.82 2.92
N ASN A 87 53.77 -7.50 2.87
CA ASN A 87 53.79 -6.53 3.98
C ASN A 87 52.55 -6.43 4.90
N PRO A 88 52.74 -6.24 6.23
CA PRO A 88 51.68 -6.34 7.26
C PRO A 88 50.81 -5.09 7.50
N ASP A 89 51.03 -3.97 6.80
CA ASP A 89 50.45 -2.67 7.19
C ASP A 89 49.20 -2.28 6.39
N ASP A 90 49.01 -2.83 5.18
CA ASP A 90 47.96 -2.39 4.23
C ASP A 90 46.66 -3.24 4.26
N GLU A 91 46.71 -4.49 4.76
CA GLU A 91 45.56 -5.43 4.61
C GLU A 91 44.57 -5.46 5.78
N MET A 92 44.95 -5.04 6.99
CA MET A 92 44.03 -5.11 8.14
C MET A 92 42.81 -4.18 7.99
N ASN A 93 42.95 -3.08 7.23
CA ASN A 93 41.84 -2.17 6.91
C ASN A 93 40.93 -2.69 5.78
N SER A 94 41.45 -3.45 4.81
CA SER A 94 40.64 -4.04 3.72
C SER A 94 39.83 -5.24 4.22
N LEU A 95 40.43 -6.09 5.06
CA LEU A 95 39.80 -7.32 5.54
C LEU A 95 38.65 -7.05 6.55
N LEU A 96 38.75 -5.99 7.35
CA LEU A 96 37.66 -5.51 8.21
C LEU A 96 36.54 -4.81 7.43
N THR A 97 36.87 -4.15 6.32
CA THR A 97 35.89 -3.41 5.49
C THR A 97 35.06 -4.36 4.63
N ASP A 98 35.68 -5.35 3.99
CA ASP A 98 34.99 -6.20 3.01
C ASP A 98 34.21 -7.36 3.64
N SER A 99 34.68 -7.93 4.76
CA SER A 99 34.02 -9.08 5.41
C SER A 99 32.89 -8.69 6.38
N PHE A 100 32.95 -7.49 6.98
CA PHE A 100 31.89 -6.99 7.88
C PHE A 100 30.98 -5.93 7.23
N GLY A 101 31.45 -5.23 6.18
CA GLY A 101 30.67 -4.19 5.49
C GLY A 101 29.59 -4.74 4.54
N GLY A 102 29.84 -5.90 3.92
CA GLY A 102 28.94 -6.49 2.92
C GLY A 102 27.55 -6.85 3.49
N ASN A 103 27.48 -7.31 4.74
CA ASN A 103 26.22 -7.69 5.39
C ASN A 103 25.54 -6.54 6.14
N LEU A 104 26.27 -5.49 6.52
CA LEU A 104 25.67 -4.24 7.02
C LEU A 104 24.96 -3.47 5.91
N ASN A 105 25.43 -3.57 4.66
CA ASN A 105 24.79 -2.92 3.51
C ASN A 105 23.43 -3.51 3.11
N ALA A 106 23.08 -4.73 3.56
CA ALA A 106 21.71 -5.24 3.43
C ALA A 106 20.75 -4.60 4.44
N ALA A 107 21.25 -4.23 5.63
CA ALA A 107 20.51 -3.44 6.63
C ALA A 107 20.43 -1.95 6.23
N THR A 108 21.45 -1.47 5.49
CA THR A 108 21.54 -0.14 4.86
C THR A 108 21.17 -0.17 3.38
N ALA A 109 20.35 -1.14 2.93
CA ALA A 109 19.69 -1.01 1.65
C ALA A 109 18.80 0.22 1.75
N ASP A 110 19.27 1.35 1.21
CA ASP A 110 18.64 2.66 1.32
C ASP A 110 17.17 2.54 0.89
N LYS A 111 16.30 2.36 1.89
CA LYS A 111 14.88 2.14 1.65
C LYS A 111 14.38 3.34 0.87
N PRO A 112 13.66 3.13 -0.24
CA PRO A 112 13.25 4.25 -1.07
C PRO A 112 12.26 5.15 -0.33
N HIS A 113 12.34 6.45 -0.58
CA HIS A 113 11.34 7.42 -0.16
C HIS A 113 10.00 7.07 -0.78
N ARG A 114 8.89 7.45 -0.16
CA ARG A 114 7.56 7.15 -0.70
C ARG A 114 6.81 8.43 -1.00
N LEU A 115 6.39 8.56 -2.26
CA LEU A 115 5.42 9.56 -2.67
C LEU A 115 4.04 8.90 -2.71
N HIS A 116 3.24 9.18 -1.68
CA HIS A 116 1.86 8.73 -1.61
C HIS A 116 0.95 9.69 -2.39
N VAL A 117 0.21 9.13 -3.34
CA VAL A 117 -0.80 9.82 -4.13
C VAL A 117 -2.16 9.28 -3.75
N TYR A 118 -2.91 10.01 -2.93
CA TYR A 118 -4.27 9.63 -2.54
C TYR A 118 -5.31 10.46 -3.32
N ALA A 119 -5.87 9.86 -4.36
CA ALA A 119 -6.83 10.48 -5.26
C ALA A 119 -8.27 9.99 -4.94
N THR A 120 -9.05 10.86 -4.31
CA THR A 120 -10.47 10.62 -4.02
C THR A 120 -11.37 11.30 -5.06
N LYS A 121 -12.68 11.05 -5.00
CA LYS A 121 -13.65 11.74 -5.86
C LYS A 121 -13.65 13.27 -5.70
N HIS A 122 -13.32 13.78 -4.52
CA HIS A 122 -13.53 15.19 -4.18
C HIS A 122 -12.24 15.95 -3.82
N ASN A 123 -11.10 15.26 -3.79
CA ASN A 123 -9.82 15.84 -3.41
C ASN A 123 -8.66 14.91 -3.80
N THR A 124 -7.47 15.48 -3.92
CA THR A 124 -6.21 14.76 -4.11
C THR A 124 -5.22 15.20 -3.04
N HIS A 125 -4.55 14.24 -2.42
CA HIS A 125 -3.51 14.46 -1.41
C HIS A 125 -2.19 13.85 -1.88
N LEU A 126 -1.11 14.62 -1.77
CA LEU A 126 0.25 14.20 -2.06
C LEU A 126 1.05 14.24 -0.76
N THR A 127 1.66 13.13 -0.40
CA THR A 127 2.47 13.04 0.82
C THR A 127 3.81 12.40 0.50
N LEU A 128 4.89 13.13 0.66
CA LEU A 128 6.25 12.65 0.54
C LEU A 128 6.77 12.26 1.92
N VAL A 129 7.34 11.06 2.00
CA VAL A 129 7.64 10.38 3.25
C VAL A 129 9.03 9.77 3.18
N GLN A 130 9.79 9.93 4.27
CA GLN A 130 11.08 9.26 4.42
C GLN A 130 10.90 7.77 4.71
N PRO A 131 11.84 6.92 4.25
CA PRO A 131 11.90 5.56 4.72
C PRO A 131 12.00 5.54 6.24
N SER A 132 11.26 4.64 6.90
CA SER A 132 11.38 4.49 8.35
C SER A 132 12.81 4.10 8.72
N ARG A 133 13.46 4.93 9.53
CA ARG A 133 14.75 4.63 10.15
C ARG A 133 14.53 4.20 11.61
N PRO A 134 15.48 3.47 12.22
CA PRO A 134 15.43 3.22 13.66
C PRO A 134 15.35 4.56 14.42
N ALA A 135 14.67 4.55 15.56
CA ALA A 135 14.35 5.76 16.33
C ALA A 135 15.57 6.57 16.78
N SER A 136 16.79 6.02 16.73
CA SER A 136 18.03 6.76 16.99
C SER A 136 18.42 7.74 15.88
N GLN A 137 17.85 7.60 14.67
CA GLN A 137 18.26 8.36 13.47
C GLN A 137 17.17 9.27 12.90
N THR A 138 16.00 9.36 13.56
CA THR A 138 14.92 10.27 13.13
C THR A 138 15.12 11.67 13.71
N PRO A 139 15.05 12.74 12.90
CA PRO A 139 15.20 14.11 13.42
C PRO A 139 14.10 14.46 14.45
N SER A 140 12.93 13.83 14.34
CA SER A 140 11.79 13.95 15.25
C SER A 140 11.96 13.24 16.61
N SER A 141 13.01 12.43 16.80
CA SER A 141 13.31 11.76 18.09
C SER A 141 14.51 12.34 18.84
N MET A 142 15.25 13.30 18.25
CA MET A 142 16.45 13.90 18.86
C MET A 142 16.16 14.74 20.13
N GLY A 143 14.91 14.87 20.56
CA GLY A 143 14.50 15.62 21.76
C GLY A 143 13.97 14.77 22.93
N ILE A 144 13.95 13.43 22.83
CA ILE A 144 13.40 12.58 23.89
C ILE A 144 14.51 11.67 24.44
N THR A 145 15.34 12.25 25.32
CA THR A 145 16.35 11.54 26.10
C THR A 145 15.65 10.73 27.18
N GLY A 146 15.36 9.47 26.89
CA GLY A 146 14.86 8.50 27.88
C GLY A 146 13.78 7.61 27.31
N THR A 147 14.16 6.48 26.71
CA THR A 147 13.20 5.40 26.49
C THR A 147 13.80 4.07 26.96
N THR A 148 13.26 3.56 28.06
CA THR A 148 13.24 2.15 28.44
C THR A 148 12.14 1.41 27.67
N ALA A 149 11.95 1.72 26.39
CA ALA A 149 10.90 1.13 25.57
C ALA A 149 11.44 -0.09 24.83
N SER A 150 10.81 -1.24 25.07
CA SER A 150 11.09 -2.54 24.46
C SER A 150 11.15 -2.47 22.93
N ALA A 151 12.00 -3.29 22.31
CA ALA A 151 12.25 -3.34 20.86
C ALA A 151 11.00 -3.47 19.97
N SER A 152 9.87 -3.95 20.51
CA SER A 152 8.57 -4.04 19.83
C SER A 152 7.85 -2.70 19.67
N ASP A 153 8.08 -1.73 20.57
CA ASP A 153 7.51 -0.37 20.52
C ASP A 153 8.33 0.60 19.67
N GLN A 154 9.45 0.14 19.08
CA GLN A 154 10.02 0.77 17.89
C GLN A 154 9.14 0.53 16.64
N LYS A 155 7.85 0.80 16.78
CA LYS A 155 6.88 0.84 15.70
C LYS A 155 7.34 1.91 14.70
N LYS A 156 8.10 1.49 13.69
CA LYS A 156 8.49 2.21 12.47
C LYS A 156 7.86 3.61 12.42
N ILE A 157 8.53 4.59 13.02
CA ILE A 157 8.08 5.98 12.92
C ILE A 157 8.42 6.40 11.49
N VAL A 158 7.39 6.88 10.80
CA VAL A 158 7.46 7.27 9.41
C VAL A 158 7.42 8.79 9.39
N ASP A 159 8.55 9.42 9.05
CA ASP A 159 8.65 10.88 9.04
C ASP A 159 8.10 11.46 7.73
N VAL A 160 7.29 12.51 7.83
CA VAL A 160 6.58 13.13 6.71
C VAL A 160 7.28 14.43 6.34
N LEU A 161 7.91 14.44 5.16
CA LEU A 161 8.64 15.61 4.67
C LEU A 161 7.72 16.69 4.13
N LEU A 162 6.69 16.26 3.40
CA LEU A 162 5.76 17.17 2.73
C LEU A 162 4.40 16.52 2.64
N SER A 163 3.35 17.23 3.05
CA SER A 163 1.97 16.78 2.91
C SER A 163 1.11 17.92 2.40
N LEU A 164 0.67 17.82 1.15
CA LEU A 164 -0.12 18.83 0.47
C LEU A 164 -1.40 18.22 -0.10
N SER A 165 -2.37 19.09 -0.35
CA SER A 165 -3.63 18.73 -1.00
C SER A 165 -4.08 19.87 -1.89
N THR A 166 -5.03 19.62 -2.80
CA THR A 166 -5.45 20.66 -3.77
C THR A 166 -6.02 21.91 -3.09
N GLY A 167 -6.47 21.79 -1.85
CA GLY A 167 -6.88 22.92 -1.02
C GLY A 167 -5.75 23.90 -0.65
N HIS A 168 -4.49 23.47 -0.63
CA HIS A 168 -3.32 24.33 -0.37
C HIS A 168 -2.99 25.23 -1.57
N VAL A 169 -3.30 24.77 -2.79
CA VAL A 169 -3.12 25.55 -4.04
C VAL A 169 -4.24 26.59 -4.22
N GLY A 170 -5.22 26.63 -3.32
CA GLY A 170 -6.30 27.62 -3.31
C GLY A 170 -7.66 27.08 -3.77
N PHE A 171 -7.74 25.86 -4.30
CA PHE A 171 -9.02 25.29 -4.72
C PHE A 171 -9.98 25.08 -3.54
N ARG A 172 -11.22 25.54 -3.68
CA ARG A 172 -12.26 25.45 -2.64
C ARG A 172 -13.42 24.56 -3.09
N LYS A 173 -14.01 23.86 -2.11
CA LYS A 173 -15.23 23.05 -2.26
C LYS A 173 -15.13 22.08 -3.45
N ALA A 174 -16.11 22.09 -4.36
CA ALA A 174 -16.22 21.17 -5.48
C ALA A 174 -15.02 21.23 -6.43
N GLY A 175 -14.36 22.40 -6.56
CA GLY A 175 -13.20 22.58 -7.42
C GLY A 175 -11.97 21.75 -7.04
N ARG A 176 -11.93 21.16 -5.83
CA ARG A 176 -10.79 20.36 -5.35
C ARG A 176 -10.66 18.98 -5.99
N GLY A 177 -11.77 18.45 -6.55
CA GLY A 177 -11.82 17.14 -7.17
C GLY A 177 -11.55 17.13 -8.67
N SER A 178 -11.29 18.30 -9.28
CA SER A 178 -11.04 18.40 -10.70
C SER A 178 -9.64 17.87 -11.07
N TYR A 179 -9.49 17.50 -12.34
CA TYR A 179 -8.22 17.07 -12.91
C TYR A 179 -7.17 18.19 -12.84
N ASP A 180 -7.55 19.41 -13.26
CA ASP A 180 -6.67 20.58 -13.28
C ASP A 180 -6.14 20.94 -11.86
N ALA A 181 -7.02 20.90 -10.86
CA ALA A 181 -6.61 21.16 -9.47
C ALA A 181 -5.54 20.18 -8.98
N ALA A 182 -5.63 18.91 -9.37
CA ALA A 182 -4.64 17.90 -9.03
C ALA A 182 -3.34 18.05 -9.84
N TYR A 183 -3.43 18.48 -11.11
CA TYR A 183 -2.27 18.77 -11.95
C TYR A 183 -1.45 19.91 -11.33
N GLN A 184 -2.10 21.03 -11.01
CA GLN A 184 -1.45 22.19 -10.37
C GLN A 184 -0.85 21.84 -9.01
N LEU A 185 -1.53 21.00 -8.21
CA LEU A 185 -0.99 20.48 -6.95
C LEU A 185 0.30 19.69 -7.16
N ALA A 186 0.33 18.78 -8.13
CA ALA A 186 1.50 17.96 -8.39
C ALA A 186 2.69 18.81 -8.85
N ALA A 187 2.44 19.74 -9.78
CA ALA A 187 3.44 20.70 -10.24
C ALA A 187 4.02 21.52 -9.07
N PHE A 188 3.13 22.06 -8.22
CA PHE A 188 3.51 22.84 -7.03
C PHE A 188 4.31 21.99 -6.03
N THR A 189 3.88 20.76 -5.77
CA THR A 189 4.55 19.83 -4.86
C THR A 189 5.97 19.51 -5.35
N PHE A 190 6.14 19.27 -6.65
CA PHE A 190 7.45 18.96 -7.24
C PHE A 190 8.38 20.17 -7.23
N LYS A 191 7.85 21.37 -7.48
CA LYS A 191 8.60 22.62 -7.28
C LYS A 191 9.08 22.76 -5.83
N GLN A 192 8.20 22.53 -4.85
CA GLN A 192 8.59 22.59 -3.44
C GLN A 192 9.65 21.55 -3.05
N ILE A 193 9.63 20.35 -3.62
CA ILE A 193 10.66 19.33 -3.35
C ILE A 193 12.04 19.80 -3.85
N VAL A 194 12.07 20.50 -4.99
CA VAL A 194 13.30 21.08 -5.54
C VAL A 194 13.76 22.26 -4.69
N GLU A 195 12.86 23.19 -4.38
CA GLU A 195 13.16 24.42 -3.64
C GLU A 195 13.62 24.15 -2.21
N LYS A 196 13.02 23.16 -1.53
CA LYS A 196 13.42 22.76 -0.18
C LYS A 196 14.71 21.94 -0.13
N GLY A 197 15.34 21.65 -1.26
CA GLY A 197 16.56 20.83 -1.33
C GLY A 197 16.35 19.33 -1.04
N ILE A 198 15.12 18.91 -0.74
CA ILE A 198 14.75 17.51 -0.45
C ILE A 198 15.12 16.60 -1.62
N LEU A 199 15.10 17.13 -2.86
CA LEU A 199 15.52 16.37 -4.03
C LEU A 199 16.90 15.73 -3.83
N ASN A 200 17.87 16.41 -3.20
CA ASN A 200 19.23 15.88 -3.05
C ASN A 200 19.29 14.68 -2.09
N GLU A 201 18.41 14.64 -1.09
CA GLU A 201 18.32 13.55 -0.11
C GLU A 201 17.69 12.27 -0.69
N ILE A 202 16.82 12.43 -1.68
CA ILE A 202 16.15 11.30 -2.32
C ILE A 202 17.13 10.61 -3.28
N LYS A 203 17.64 9.43 -2.92
CA LYS A 203 18.37 8.55 -3.85
C LYS A 203 17.40 7.73 -4.71
N TYR A 204 16.48 7.03 -4.04
CA TYR A 204 15.46 6.19 -4.65
C TYR A 204 14.08 6.54 -4.09
N MET A 205 13.04 6.45 -4.91
CA MET A 205 11.66 6.76 -4.55
C MET A 205 10.66 5.77 -5.14
N GLU A 206 9.65 5.39 -4.36
CA GLU A 206 8.47 4.64 -4.81
C GLU A 206 7.27 5.58 -4.90
N VAL A 207 6.52 5.51 -6.00
CA VAL A 207 5.24 6.22 -6.13
C VAL A 207 4.12 5.24 -5.78
N VAL A 208 3.30 5.59 -4.80
CA VAL A 208 2.20 4.73 -4.33
C VAL A 208 0.88 5.42 -4.59
N PHE A 209 0.10 4.90 -5.54
CA PHE A 209 -1.24 5.38 -5.84
C PHE A 209 -2.28 4.74 -4.94
N ARG A 210 -3.28 5.53 -4.53
CA ARG A 210 -4.45 5.05 -3.80
C ARG A 210 -5.69 5.79 -4.27
N GLY A 211 -6.70 5.04 -4.67
CA GLY A 211 -7.95 5.55 -5.22
C GLY A 211 -7.90 5.70 -6.74
N PHE A 212 -9.08 5.98 -7.31
CA PHE A 212 -9.31 6.12 -8.75
C PHE A 212 -9.98 7.47 -9.09
N GLY A 213 -9.71 8.51 -8.30
CA GLY A 213 -10.15 9.88 -8.62
C GLY A 213 -9.37 10.47 -9.79
N ALA A 214 -9.90 11.54 -10.40
CA ALA A 214 -9.27 12.22 -11.54
C ALA A 214 -7.83 12.69 -11.27
N GLY A 215 -7.49 12.98 -10.01
CA GLY A 215 -6.14 13.36 -9.63
C GLY A 215 -5.08 12.29 -9.82
N ARG A 216 -5.44 11.01 -9.90
CA ARG A 216 -4.48 9.93 -10.18
C ARG A 216 -3.87 10.09 -11.57
N GLU A 217 -4.71 10.34 -12.56
CA GLU A 217 -4.29 10.56 -13.94
C GLU A 217 -3.50 11.87 -14.06
N ALA A 218 -3.97 12.93 -13.41
CA ALA A 218 -3.29 14.22 -13.41
C ALA A 218 -1.85 14.11 -12.89
N VAL A 219 -1.65 13.49 -11.73
CA VAL A 219 -0.32 13.30 -11.13
C VAL A 219 0.57 12.42 -12.03
N THR A 220 -0.01 11.40 -12.66
CA THR A 220 0.73 10.54 -13.59
C THR A 220 1.22 11.33 -14.81
N LYS A 221 0.40 12.24 -15.36
CA LYS A 221 0.82 13.10 -16.47
C LYS A 221 1.90 14.10 -16.05
N VAL A 222 1.80 14.70 -14.87
CA VAL A 222 2.83 15.61 -14.34
C VAL A 222 4.16 14.88 -14.15
N LEU A 223 4.13 13.66 -13.60
CA LEU A 223 5.32 12.82 -13.41
C LEU A 223 6.03 12.48 -14.74
N LEU A 224 5.25 12.22 -15.79
CA LEU A 224 5.79 11.91 -17.13
C LEU A 224 6.14 13.17 -17.94
N GLY A 225 5.55 14.32 -17.60
CA GLY A 225 5.77 15.60 -18.24
C GLY A 225 7.07 16.29 -17.83
N THR A 226 7.18 17.57 -18.18
CA THR A 226 8.37 18.40 -17.93
C THR A 226 8.55 18.74 -16.46
N GLU A 227 7.45 18.94 -15.73
CA GLU A 227 7.43 19.28 -14.30
C GLU A 227 8.01 18.15 -13.43
N GLY A 228 7.78 16.90 -13.82
CA GLY A 228 8.32 15.71 -13.15
C GLY A 228 9.74 15.32 -13.56
N ARG A 229 10.37 16.01 -14.53
CA ARG A 229 11.65 15.59 -15.15
C ARG A 229 12.76 15.31 -14.13
N ARG A 230 12.89 16.15 -13.10
CA ARG A 230 13.94 16.02 -12.06
C ARG A 230 13.70 14.85 -11.10
N LEU A 231 12.44 14.48 -10.88
CA LEU A 231 12.07 13.38 -9.97
C LEU A 231 11.99 12.03 -10.69
N ARG A 232 11.66 12.03 -11.98
CA ARG A 232 11.45 10.81 -12.78
C ARG A 232 12.64 9.84 -12.74
N GLY A 233 13.87 10.35 -12.78
CA GLY A 233 15.09 9.53 -12.71
C GLY A 233 15.31 8.81 -11.37
N LYS A 234 14.58 9.20 -10.32
CA LYS A 234 14.71 8.62 -8.97
C LYS A 234 13.63 7.58 -8.66
N ILE A 235 12.64 7.44 -9.53
CA ILE A 235 11.50 6.54 -9.32
C ILE A 235 11.94 5.12 -9.67
N THR A 236 11.99 4.24 -8.67
CA THR A 236 12.37 2.83 -8.86
C THR A 236 11.16 1.93 -8.98
N LYS A 237 10.06 2.27 -8.29
CA LYS A 237 8.86 1.43 -8.24
C LYS A 237 7.59 2.27 -8.26
N VAL A 238 6.58 1.75 -8.96
CA VAL A 238 5.21 2.27 -8.90
C VAL A 238 4.33 1.18 -8.30
N GLY A 239 3.57 1.51 -7.26
CA GLY A 239 2.66 0.60 -6.59
C GLY A 239 1.24 1.17 -6.51
N ASP A 240 0.25 0.29 -6.50
CA ASP A 240 -1.14 0.63 -6.19
C ASP A 240 -1.49 0.02 -4.83
N ALA A 241 -1.94 0.87 -3.90
CA ALA A 241 -2.36 0.52 -2.56
C ALA A 241 -3.84 0.91 -2.32
N THR A 242 -4.67 0.82 -3.37
CA THR A 242 -6.13 0.90 -3.26
C THR A 242 -6.65 -0.15 -2.27
N ARG A 243 -7.43 0.31 -1.29
CA ARG A 243 -7.93 -0.55 -0.22
C ARG A 243 -9.22 -1.23 -0.66
N LEU A 244 -9.21 -2.56 -0.71
CA LEU A 244 -10.38 -3.41 -0.89
C LEU A 244 -10.67 -4.15 0.41
N LYS A 245 -11.95 -4.40 0.69
CA LYS A 245 -12.39 -5.16 1.88
C LYS A 245 -13.00 -6.48 1.42
N LEU A 246 -12.68 -7.57 2.13
CA LEU A 246 -13.30 -8.89 1.95
C LEU A 246 -14.36 -9.08 3.05
N GLY A 247 -15.65 -9.06 2.69
CA GLY A 247 -16.74 -9.03 3.67
C GLY A 247 -16.82 -7.67 4.39
N GLY A 248 -16.05 -7.46 5.45
CA GLY A 248 -15.89 -6.18 6.15
C GLY A 248 -17.19 -5.50 6.63
N SER A 249 -17.09 -4.23 7.04
CA SER A 249 -18.26 -3.44 7.47
C SER A 249 -19.21 -3.15 6.31
N ARG A 250 -20.53 -3.13 6.56
CA ARG A 250 -21.53 -2.83 5.53
C ARG A 250 -21.33 -1.41 4.94
N SER A 251 -21.35 -1.30 3.61
CA SER A 251 -21.30 0.01 2.92
C SER A 251 -22.59 0.80 3.10
N LYS A 252 -22.53 2.13 2.93
CA LYS A 252 -23.72 2.99 2.92
C LYS A 252 -24.72 2.51 1.85
N LYS A 253 -26.02 2.63 2.14
CA LYS A 253 -27.08 2.26 1.20
C LYS A 253 -26.92 3.00 -0.14
N PRO A 254 -27.23 2.36 -1.28
CA PRO A 254 -27.24 3.03 -2.58
C PRO A 254 -28.11 4.30 -2.54
N ARG A 255 -27.64 5.36 -3.21
CA ARG A 255 -28.38 6.63 -3.31
C ARG A 255 -29.39 6.54 -4.45
N ARG A 256 -30.58 7.10 -4.26
CA ARG A 256 -31.60 7.27 -5.32
C ARG A 256 -31.45 8.70 -5.83
N LEU A 257 -30.75 8.87 -6.96
CA LEU A 257 -30.36 10.20 -7.46
C LEU A 257 -31.20 10.67 -8.67
N GLY A 258 -32.24 9.93 -9.05
CA GLY A 258 -32.98 10.11 -10.29
C GLY A 258 -32.86 8.85 -11.12
#